data_AF-A0A1F3Y0S3-F1
#
_entry.id   AF-A0A1F3Y0S3-F1
#
_cell.length_a   1.000
_cell.length_b   1.000
_cell.length_c   1.000
_cell.angle_alpha   90.00
_cell.angle_beta   90.00
_cell.angle_gamma   90.00
#
_symmetry.space_group_name_H-M   'P 1'
#
loop_
_entity.id
_entity.type
_entity.pdbx_description
1 polymer ?
#
loop_
_entity_poly.entity_id
_entity_poly.type
_entity_poly.pdbx_seq_one_letter_code
_entity_poly.pdbx_strand_id
1 'polypeptide(L)'
;MSLGESKPVIHVAGVGIRGTRAGVFVRLAALLVDLSCTAALFASAWWLWHSFFSIPVNLYSYLAAATVLSVGLWLAMKRLFSASTGQLLWRLTVTGTKCVYNEKPGPAFTVVASFLTLLMAAASALFARSAIFDHPFVIRAATKPLAPFVPEEVAGTATWGVTPFYYAIGAWPKVYAGKAVLYELPYEKGPPHQFVGHIIARWDMPGTRLVIEGPRSPEQKNRFAPGLFRRTIKDCLMSPFGAGTGIARCMKLREHSIGRHIREMREHTGSNGLSIEWFVVSNPAIPDSEQPQGIRLQAAGRTHSEERFVFISNGGNHQAFILERPVQEAGIRSVASGVFEQAIRSQRVSDDLAKGKAWADRALATVKLAQPGAVSGGPAGQQDFIATTSEALGALMSKISVDPKSFDAFYHLAGTASVLAKGAHAANNSDWSAVAKPLVQSALHYARDIAPEDVRMARLNNLWLEIRNY
;
A
#
# COMPACT_ATOMS: atom_id res chain seq x y z
N MET A 1 13.31 -59.66 -82.89
CA MET A 1 14.29 -59.74 -81.79
C MET A 1 14.76 -58.33 -81.49
N SER A 2 14.44 -57.89 -80.28
CA SER A 2 14.78 -56.60 -79.68
C SER A 2 16.25 -56.59 -79.29
N LEU A 3 16.90 -55.41 -79.39
CA LEU A 3 17.67 -54.79 -78.32
C LEU A 3 18.08 -53.38 -78.79
N GLY A 4 17.22 -52.40 -78.52
CA GLY A 4 17.59 -50.99 -78.55
C GLY A 4 18.05 -50.58 -77.16
N GLU A 5 19.31 -50.14 -77.05
CA GLU A 5 19.88 -49.56 -75.83
C GLU A 5 19.11 -48.29 -75.44
N SER A 6 18.34 -48.39 -74.35
CA SER A 6 17.77 -47.24 -73.66
C SER A 6 18.85 -46.60 -72.79
N LYS A 7 19.26 -45.37 -73.14
CA LYS A 7 20.05 -44.50 -72.26
C LYS A 7 19.30 -44.24 -70.94
N PRO A 8 20.00 -44.10 -69.81
CA PRO A 8 19.38 -43.76 -68.54
C PRO A 8 18.74 -42.37 -68.62
N VAL A 9 17.46 -42.31 -68.26
CA VAL A 9 16.74 -41.07 -67.98
C VAL A 9 17.41 -40.42 -66.77
N ILE A 10 17.99 -39.24 -67.01
CA ILE A 10 18.45 -38.36 -65.96
C ILE A 10 17.21 -37.96 -65.14
N HIS A 11 17.10 -38.48 -63.92
CA HIS A 11 16.22 -37.91 -62.92
C HIS A 11 16.68 -36.47 -62.67
N VAL A 12 15.97 -35.49 -63.21
CA VAL A 12 16.06 -34.10 -62.78
C VAL A 12 15.41 -34.04 -61.39
N ALA A 13 16.21 -34.34 -60.38
CA ALA A 13 15.94 -33.92 -59.01
C ALA A 13 16.06 -32.39 -58.97
N GLY A 14 14.99 -31.70 -58.59
CA GLY A 14 15.08 -30.30 -58.15
C GLY A 14 14.36 -29.26 -58.99
N VAL A 15 13.08 -29.46 -59.35
CA VAL A 15 12.15 -28.31 -59.30
C VAL A 15 11.58 -28.30 -57.90
N GLY A 16 12.39 -27.85 -56.94
CA GLY A 16 11.89 -27.52 -55.61
C GLY A 16 10.80 -26.47 -55.79
N ILE A 17 9.57 -26.79 -55.37
CA ILE A 17 8.43 -25.88 -55.37
C ILE A 17 8.68 -24.80 -54.30
N ARG A 18 9.67 -23.93 -54.55
CA ARG A 18 9.87 -22.67 -53.84
C ARG A 18 8.86 -21.69 -54.42
N GLY A 19 8.09 -21.02 -53.58
CA GLY A 19 7.23 -19.92 -54.02
C GLY A 19 5.71 -20.16 -53.95
N THR A 20 5.24 -21.26 -53.34
CA THR A 20 3.80 -21.40 -53.09
C THR A 20 3.33 -20.31 -52.12
N ARG A 21 2.34 -19.51 -52.51
CA ARG A 21 1.84 -18.40 -51.70
C ARG A 21 1.24 -18.94 -50.39
N ALA A 22 1.73 -18.43 -49.25
CA ALA A 22 1.15 -18.79 -47.96
C ALA A 22 -0.28 -18.26 -47.84
N GLY A 23 -1.19 -19.12 -47.41
CA GLY A 23 -2.58 -18.75 -47.13
C GLY A 23 -2.69 -17.73 -46.01
N VAL A 24 -3.82 -17.01 -45.95
CA VAL A 24 -4.08 -15.97 -44.93
C VAL A 24 -3.94 -16.55 -43.52
N PHE A 25 -4.45 -17.75 -43.28
CA PHE A 25 -4.35 -18.44 -41.99
C PHE A 25 -2.90 -18.58 -41.51
N VAL A 26 -1.99 -19.07 -42.35
CA VAL A 26 -0.59 -19.27 -41.97
C VAL A 26 0.14 -17.96 -41.75
N ARG A 27 -0.21 -16.91 -42.51
CA ARG A 27 0.33 -15.56 -42.26
C ARG A 27 -0.13 -15.01 -40.90
N LEU A 28 -1.40 -15.20 -40.54
CA LEU A 28 -1.93 -14.81 -39.23
C LEU A 28 -1.30 -15.63 -38.10
N ALA A 29 -1.09 -16.94 -38.29
CA ALA A 29 -0.43 -17.79 -37.30
C ALA A 29 1.04 -17.38 -37.08
N ALA A 30 1.78 -17.08 -38.15
CA ALA A 30 3.13 -16.55 -38.04
C ALA A 30 3.16 -15.20 -37.30
N LEU A 31 2.23 -14.29 -37.61
CA LEU A 31 2.11 -13.01 -36.89
C LEU A 31 1.80 -13.22 -35.41
N LEU A 32 0.90 -14.16 -35.08
CA LEU A 32 0.55 -14.47 -33.69
C LEU A 32 1.76 -14.98 -32.91
N VAL A 33 2.61 -15.81 -33.51
CA VAL A 33 3.86 -16.30 -32.90
C VAL A 33 4.79 -15.13 -32.59
N ASP A 34 4.97 -14.21 -33.55
CA ASP A 34 5.81 -13.04 -33.35
C ASP A 34 5.28 -12.16 -32.21
N LEU A 35 3.98 -11.85 -32.21
CA LEU A 35 3.33 -11.09 -31.14
C LEU A 35 3.44 -11.77 -29.77
N SER A 36 3.32 -13.10 -29.74
CA SER A 36 3.44 -13.90 -28.52
C SER A 36 4.86 -13.81 -27.95
N CYS A 37 5.88 -14.03 -28.78
CA CYS A 37 7.29 -13.89 -28.37
C CYS A 37 7.58 -12.50 -27.81
N THR A 38 7.08 -11.46 -28.49
CA THR A 38 7.20 -10.07 -28.03
C THR A 38 6.53 -9.86 -26.67
N ALA A 39 5.30 -10.35 -26.49
CA ALA A 39 4.57 -10.23 -25.23
C ALA A 39 5.25 -10.99 -24.08
N ALA A 40 5.79 -12.18 -24.33
CA ALA A 40 6.53 -12.96 -23.34
C ALA A 40 7.81 -12.25 -22.91
N LEU A 41 8.61 -11.75 -23.85
CA LEU A 41 9.85 -11.04 -23.54
C LEU A 41 9.58 -9.74 -22.81
N PHE A 42 8.50 -9.04 -23.16
CA PHE A 42 8.01 -7.90 -22.40
C PHE A 42 7.66 -8.28 -20.96
N ALA A 43 6.86 -9.33 -20.76
CA ALA A 43 6.47 -9.80 -19.44
C ALA A 43 7.67 -10.23 -18.59
N SER A 44 8.66 -10.90 -19.20
CA SER A 44 9.91 -11.28 -18.53
C SER A 44 10.76 -10.06 -18.17
N ALA A 45 10.90 -9.09 -19.08
CA ALA A 45 11.62 -7.85 -18.81
C ALA A 45 10.94 -7.04 -17.70
N TRP A 46 9.61 -7.00 -17.67
CA TRP A 46 8.82 -6.39 -16.61
C TRP A 46 9.08 -7.06 -15.26
N TRP A 47 8.98 -8.39 -15.22
CA TRP A 47 9.19 -9.15 -14.01
C TRP A 47 10.60 -8.97 -13.46
N LEU A 48 11.62 -9.00 -14.32
CA LEU A 48 13.01 -8.71 -13.96
C LEU A 48 13.16 -7.28 -13.45
N TRP A 49 12.61 -6.28 -14.16
CA TRP A 49 12.69 -4.89 -13.74
C TRP A 49 12.09 -4.69 -12.35
N HIS A 50 10.88 -5.23 -12.11
CA HIS A 50 10.24 -5.12 -10.80
C HIS A 50 10.94 -5.89 -9.69
N SER A 51 11.59 -7.01 -10.01
CA SER A 51 12.29 -7.82 -9.02
C SER A 51 13.62 -7.20 -8.60
N PHE A 52 14.30 -6.47 -9.49
CA PHE A 52 15.65 -5.93 -9.26
C PHE A 52 15.70 -4.42 -9.02
N PHE A 53 14.79 -3.66 -9.63
CA PHE A 53 14.78 -2.20 -9.55
C PHE A 53 13.53 -1.72 -8.85
N SER A 54 13.69 -1.24 -7.61
CA SER A 54 12.62 -0.59 -6.83
C SER A 54 12.19 0.78 -7.37
N ILE A 55 12.63 1.16 -8.58
CA ILE A 55 12.38 2.47 -9.17
C ILE A 55 10.98 2.47 -9.81
N PRO A 56 10.06 3.33 -9.36
CA PRO A 56 8.75 3.45 -9.96
C PRO A 56 8.87 4.10 -11.34
N VAL A 57 8.85 3.28 -12.39
CA VAL A 57 8.69 3.80 -13.75
C VAL A 57 7.20 4.02 -13.97
N ASN A 58 6.82 5.25 -14.32
CA ASN A 58 5.47 5.55 -14.76
C ASN A 58 5.06 4.57 -15.87
N LEU A 59 3.90 3.92 -15.72
CA LEU A 59 3.38 2.92 -16.66
C LEU A 59 3.42 3.40 -18.12
N TYR A 60 3.25 4.71 -18.38
CA TYR A 60 3.33 5.27 -19.73
C TYR A 60 4.75 5.29 -20.28
N SER A 61 5.72 5.78 -19.51
CA SER A 61 7.15 5.75 -19.87
C SER A 61 7.59 4.31 -20.10
N TYR A 62 7.01 3.38 -19.33
CA TYR A 62 7.27 1.96 -19.45
C TYR A 62 6.61 1.32 -20.68
N LEU A 63 5.33 1.57 -20.97
CA LEU A 63 4.65 1.10 -22.18
C LEU A 63 5.35 1.64 -23.45
N ALA A 64 5.85 2.87 -23.39
CA ALA A 64 6.68 3.44 -24.45
C ALA A 64 8.01 2.69 -24.58
N ALA A 65 8.76 2.51 -23.49
CA ALA A 65 10.02 1.75 -23.48
C ALA A 65 9.83 0.31 -23.97
N ALA A 66 8.73 -0.33 -23.57
CA ALA A 66 8.34 -1.65 -23.97
C ALA A 66 8.04 -1.76 -25.46
N THR A 67 7.32 -0.78 -26.02
CA THR A 67 7.05 -0.71 -27.45
C THR A 67 8.37 -0.53 -28.21
N VAL A 68 9.26 0.33 -27.72
CA VAL A 68 10.58 0.56 -28.31
C VAL A 68 11.46 -0.70 -28.27
N LEU A 69 11.53 -1.39 -27.13
CA LEU A 69 12.29 -2.64 -26.98
C LEU A 69 11.70 -3.77 -27.82
N SER A 70 10.37 -3.87 -27.89
CA SER A 70 9.66 -4.85 -28.71
C SER A 70 9.93 -4.67 -30.19
N VAL A 71 9.84 -3.43 -30.68
CA VAL A 71 10.17 -3.07 -32.06
C VAL A 71 11.66 -3.27 -32.33
N GLY A 72 12.52 -2.86 -31.41
CA GLY A 72 13.98 -3.03 -31.50
C GLY A 72 14.39 -4.50 -31.60
N LEU A 73 13.79 -5.35 -30.77
CA LEU A 73 14.01 -6.79 -30.80
C LEU A 73 13.48 -7.41 -32.10
N TRP A 74 12.28 -7.05 -32.53
CA TRP A 74 11.73 -7.53 -33.81
C TRP A 74 12.65 -7.15 -34.99
N LEU A 75 13.17 -5.92 -34.99
CA LEU A 75 14.14 -5.47 -35.99
C LEU A 75 15.47 -6.23 -35.89
N ALA A 76 15.98 -6.47 -34.69
CA ALA A 76 17.21 -7.23 -34.47
C ALA A 76 17.07 -8.69 -34.93
N MET A 77 15.96 -9.35 -34.63
CA MET A 77 15.68 -10.72 -35.10
C MET A 77 15.61 -10.76 -36.62
N LYS A 78 14.90 -9.82 -37.24
CA LYS A 78 14.83 -9.70 -38.70
C LYS A 78 16.21 -9.45 -39.33
N ARG A 79 17.08 -8.69 -38.67
CA ARG A 79 18.43 -8.37 -39.17
C ARG A 79 19.41 -9.53 -39.00
N LEU A 80 19.37 -10.25 -37.88
CA LEU A 80 20.29 -11.35 -37.57
C LEU A 80 19.94 -12.65 -38.29
N PHE A 81 18.65 -12.97 -38.38
CA PHE A 81 18.18 -14.26 -38.92
C PHE A 81 17.55 -14.13 -40.31
N SER A 82 17.47 -12.92 -40.87
CA SER A 82 16.75 -12.60 -42.11
C SER A 82 15.25 -12.97 -42.12
N ALA A 83 14.73 -13.47 -40.99
CA ALA A 83 13.37 -13.95 -40.80
C ALA A 83 12.90 -13.72 -39.36
N SER A 84 11.58 -13.57 -39.16
CA SER A 84 10.97 -13.53 -37.81
C SER A 84 10.76 -14.93 -37.23
N THR A 85 10.46 -15.05 -35.94
CA THR A 85 10.18 -16.33 -35.28
C THR A 85 9.02 -17.06 -35.93
N GLY A 86 7.94 -16.33 -36.24
CA GLY A 86 6.78 -16.86 -36.96
C GLY A 86 7.13 -17.31 -38.38
N GLN A 87 8.02 -16.58 -39.07
CA GLN A 87 8.50 -17.00 -40.38
C GLN A 87 9.35 -18.26 -40.31
N LEU A 88 10.24 -18.38 -39.31
CA LEU A 88 11.03 -19.58 -39.09
C LEU A 88 10.14 -20.78 -38.75
N LEU A 89 9.18 -20.62 -37.83
CA LEU A 89 8.26 -21.68 -37.41
C LEU A 89 7.41 -22.20 -38.56
N TRP A 90 6.94 -21.31 -39.44
CA TRP A 90 6.08 -21.67 -40.58
C TRP A 90 6.85 -21.86 -41.90
N ARG A 91 8.20 -21.85 -41.87
CA ARG A 91 9.09 -21.95 -43.04
C ARG A 91 8.73 -20.97 -44.16
N LEU A 92 8.44 -19.73 -43.79
CA LEU A 92 8.05 -18.66 -44.69
C LEU A 92 9.25 -17.80 -45.08
N THR A 93 9.24 -17.31 -46.31
CA THR A 93 10.07 -16.21 -46.79
C THR A 93 9.20 -15.09 -47.33
N VAL A 94 9.69 -13.86 -47.21
CA VAL A 94 9.06 -12.67 -47.80
C VAL A 94 9.90 -12.25 -49.00
N THR A 95 9.31 -12.33 -50.19
CA THR A 95 9.94 -11.92 -51.45
C THR A 95 9.13 -10.75 -52.03
N GLY A 96 9.64 -9.53 -51.90
CA GLY A 96 8.87 -8.31 -52.19
C GLY A 96 7.64 -8.19 -51.29
N THR A 97 6.44 -8.09 -51.89
CA THR A 97 5.15 -8.03 -51.17
C THR A 97 4.52 -9.41 -50.93
N LYS A 98 5.16 -10.49 -51.39
CA LYS A 98 4.61 -11.85 -51.31
C LYS A 98 5.26 -12.64 -50.19
N CYS A 99 4.44 -13.24 -49.33
CA CYS A 99 4.86 -14.25 -48.36
C CYS A 99 4.60 -15.65 -48.92
N VAL A 100 5.67 -16.43 -49.07
CA VAL A 100 5.71 -17.74 -49.73
C VAL A 100 6.35 -18.77 -48.82
N TYR A 101 6.03 -20.05 -49.03
CA TYR A 101 6.74 -21.14 -48.37
C TYR A 101 8.10 -21.40 -49.02
N ASN A 102 9.11 -21.65 -48.17
CA ASN A 102 10.40 -22.21 -48.60
C ASN A 102 10.22 -23.63 -49.15
N GLU A 103 9.30 -24.39 -48.55
CA GLU A 103 8.91 -25.75 -48.93
C GLU A 103 7.45 -25.97 -48.51
N LYS A 104 6.63 -26.58 -49.37
CA LYS A 104 5.20 -26.80 -49.06
C LYS A 104 5.10 -27.72 -47.83
N PRO A 105 4.49 -27.27 -46.72
CA PRO A 105 4.44 -28.07 -45.52
C PRO A 105 3.53 -29.29 -45.72
N GLY A 106 4.01 -30.47 -45.29
CA GLY A 106 3.16 -31.65 -45.16
C GLY A 106 2.11 -31.49 -44.04
N PRO A 107 1.08 -32.36 -44.01
CA PRO A 107 0.03 -32.31 -42.99
C PRO A 107 0.61 -32.47 -41.56
N ALA A 108 1.58 -33.38 -41.37
CA ALA A 108 2.23 -33.57 -40.08
C ALA A 108 2.96 -32.30 -39.58
N PHE A 109 3.69 -31.62 -40.46
CA PHE A 109 4.34 -30.35 -40.11
C PHE A 109 3.32 -29.27 -39.75
N THR A 110 2.23 -29.18 -40.52
CA THR A 110 1.18 -28.18 -40.28
C THR A 110 0.53 -28.35 -38.90
N VAL A 111 0.29 -29.60 -38.48
CA VAL A 111 -0.21 -29.92 -37.14
C VAL A 111 0.79 -29.49 -36.06
N VAL A 112 2.07 -29.85 -36.21
CA VAL A 112 3.13 -29.48 -35.25
C VAL A 112 3.30 -27.96 -35.15
N ALA A 113 3.36 -27.25 -36.28
CA ALA A 113 3.50 -25.80 -36.32
C ALA A 113 2.28 -25.09 -35.69
N SER A 114 1.08 -25.63 -35.92
CA SER A 114 -0.15 -25.12 -35.28
C SER A 114 -0.12 -25.33 -33.77
N PHE A 115 0.26 -26.52 -33.31
CA PHE A 115 0.41 -26.83 -31.89
C PHE A 115 1.44 -25.92 -31.21
N LEU A 116 2.61 -25.73 -31.81
CA LEU A 116 3.64 -24.82 -31.30
C LEU A 116 3.16 -23.36 -31.29
N THR A 117 2.42 -22.92 -32.31
CA THR A 117 1.83 -21.58 -32.34
C THR A 117 0.88 -21.37 -31.17
N LEU A 118 -0.03 -22.33 -30.92
CA LEU A 118 -0.96 -22.28 -29.79
C LEU A 118 -0.22 -22.35 -28.44
N LEU A 119 0.81 -23.19 -28.32
CA LEU A 119 1.62 -23.32 -27.12
C LEU A 119 2.35 -22.01 -26.80
N MET A 120 2.97 -21.38 -27.80
CA MET A 120 3.65 -20.09 -27.63
C MET A 120 2.67 -18.98 -27.26
N ALA A 121 1.50 -18.93 -27.90
CA ALA A 121 0.45 -17.98 -27.54
C ALA A 121 -0.06 -18.21 -26.11
N ALA A 122 -0.31 -19.46 -25.72
CA ALA A 122 -0.75 -19.82 -24.37
C ALA A 122 0.32 -19.48 -23.31
N ALA A 123 1.58 -19.86 -23.53
CA ALA A 123 2.68 -19.54 -22.63
C ALA A 123 2.85 -18.03 -22.48
N SER A 124 2.83 -17.28 -23.58
CA SER A 124 2.95 -15.82 -23.58
C SER A 124 1.77 -15.15 -22.88
N ALA A 125 0.56 -15.66 -23.09
CA ALA A 125 -0.62 -15.19 -22.38
C ALA A 125 -0.53 -15.47 -20.88
N LEU A 126 0.01 -16.62 -20.46
CA LEU A 126 0.24 -16.94 -19.05
C LEU A 126 1.29 -16.01 -18.40
N PHE A 127 2.42 -15.77 -19.08
CA PHE A 127 3.45 -14.82 -18.60
C PHE A 127 2.95 -13.38 -18.58
N ALA A 128 2.28 -12.92 -19.63
CA ALA A 128 1.67 -11.59 -19.67
C ALA A 128 0.58 -11.47 -18.59
N ARG A 129 -0.17 -12.55 -18.34
CA ARG A 129 -1.19 -12.57 -17.30
C ARG A 129 -0.56 -12.34 -15.93
N SER A 130 0.49 -13.07 -15.56
CA SER A 130 1.14 -12.88 -14.26
C SER A 130 1.80 -11.51 -14.16
N ALA A 131 2.52 -11.07 -15.18
CA ALA A 131 3.17 -9.76 -15.19
C ALA A 131 2.19 -8.58 -15.04
N ILE A 132 1.03 -8.63 -15.72
CA ILE A 132 0.07 -7.53 -15.77
C ILE A 132 -0.96 -7.63 -14.65
N PHE A 133 -1.61 -8.78 -14.47
CA PHE A 133 -2.74 -8.90 -13.54
C PHE A 133 -2.31 -9.10 -12.08
N ASP A 134 -1.09 -9.57 -11.83
CA ASP A 134 -0.53 -9.61 -10.49
C ASP A 134 0.12 -8.26 -10.11
N HIS A 135 0.15 -7.29 -11.03
CA HIS A 135 0.62 -5.96 -10.70
C HIS A 135 -0.32 -5.29 -9.70
N PRO A 136 0.16 -4.72 -8.58
CA PRO A 136 -0.69 -4.17 -7.51
C PRO A 136 -1.71 -3.12 -7.97
N PHE A 137 -1.41 -2.38 -9.02
CA PHE A 137 -2.35 -1.38 -9.59
C PHE A 137 -3.39 -1.98 -10.51
N VAL A 138 -3.29 -3.26 -10.89
CA VAL A 138 -4.28 -3.96 -11.73
C VAL A 138 -5.11 -4.93 -10.89
N ILE A 139 -4.57 -5.44 -9.77
CA ILE A 139 -5.29 -6.31 -8.83
C ILE A 139 -6.66 -5.70 -8.51
N ARG A 140 -7.71 -6.50 -8.70
CA ARG A 140 -9.08 -6.11 -8.36
C ARG A 140 -9.22 -6.17 -6.84
N ALA A 141 -9.65 -5.08 -6.23
CA ALA A 141 -9.96 -5.08 -4.81
C ALA A 141 -11.17 -5.99 -4.54
N ALA A 142 -11.09 -6.82 -3.49
CA ALA A 142 -12.26 -7.54 -2.99
C ALA A 142 -13.14 -6.62 -2.13
N THR A 143 -14.44 -6.91 -2.00
CA THR A 143 -15.28 -6.17 -1.04
C THR A 143 -15.22 -6.81 0.33
N LYS A 144 -15.01 -6.01 1.38
CA LYS A 144 -15.07 -6.45 2.77
C LYS A 144 -16.12 -5.63 3.55
N PRO A 145 -17.37 -6.09 3.63
CA PRO A 145 -18.33 -5.50 4.56
C PRO A 145 -17.87 -5.76 5.99
N LEU A 146 -17.92 -4.73 6.82
CA LEU A 146 -17.60 -4.80 8.25
C LEU A 146 -18.83 -4.40 9.05
N ALA A 147 -19.16 -5.20 10.07
CA ALA A 147 -20.19 -4.83 11.03
C ALA A 147 -19.68 -3.68 11.92
N PRO A 148 -20.54 -2.78 12.43
CA PRO A 148 -20.14 -1.82 13.44
C PRO A 148 -19.63 -2.52 14.70
N PHE A 149 -18.87 -1.79 15.52
CA PHE A 149 -18.38 -2.26 16.81
C PHE A 149 -18.65 -1.19 17.88
N VAL A 150 -19.25 -1.60 19.00
CA VAL A 150 -19.43 -0.75 20.18
C VAL A 150 -18.57 -1.34 21.32
N PRO A 151 -17.69 -0.57 21.97
CA PRO A 151 -16.77 -1.09 22.99
C PRO A 151 -17.43 -1.79 24.17
N GLU A 152 -18.66 -1.40 24.52
CA GLU A 152 -19.46 -1.99 25.62
C GLU A 152 -19.80 -3.47 25.36
N GLU A 153 -19.71 -3.95 24.12
CA GLU A 153 -20.10 -5.31 23.72
C GLU A 153 -19.02 -6.37 24.03
N VAL A 154 -17.82 -5.99 24.50
CA VAL A 154 -16.70 -6.94 24.68
C VAL A 154 -16.18 -6.97 26.11
N ALA A 155 -16.40 -8.11 26.78
CA ALA A 155 -15.55 -8.57 27.87
C ALA A 155 -14.24 -9.11 27.27
N GLY A 156 -13.10 -8.44 27.51
CA GLY A 156 -11.86 -8.80 26.83
C GLY A 156 -10.59 -8.21 27.45
N THR A 157 -9.46 -8.43 26.76
CA THR A 157 -8.09 -8.09 27.21
C THR A 157 -7.70 -6.62 27.02
N ALA A 158 -8.57 -5.82 26.40
CA ALA A 158 -8.33 -4.41 26.13
C ALA A 158 -9.40 -3.54 26.79
N THR A 159 -8.96 -2.47 27.44
CA THR A 159 -9.85 -1.38 27.87
C THR A 159 -9.87 -0.33 26.76
N TRP A 160 -11.04 0.25 26.50
CA TRP A 160 -11.24 1.14 25.36
C TRP A 160 -11.44 2.59 25.80
N GLY A 161 -10.98 3.52 24.98
CA GLY A 161 -11.25 4.94 25.09
C GLY A 161 -11.67 5.48 23.74
N VAL A 162 -12.68 6.36 23.72
CA VAL A 162 -12.98 7.11 22.50
C VAL A 162 -11.93 8.21 22.39
N THR A 163 -11.29 8.38 21.24
CA THR A 163 -10.42 9.55 20.98
C THR A 163 -10.49 9.95 19.50
N PRO A 164 -10.46 11.25 19.20
CA PRO A 164 -10.30 11.74 17.84
C PRO A 164 -8.83 11.66 17.41
N PHE A 165 -8.58 11.14 16.22
CA PHE A 165 -7.34 11.33 15.49
C PHE A 165 -7.65 11.94 14.13
N TYR A 166 -7.29 13.21 13.96
CA TYR A 166 -7.59 13.99 12.77
C TYR A 166 -9.10 14.00 12.47
N TYR A 167 -9.53 13.43 11.33
CA TYR A 167 -10.93 13.37 10.93
C TYR A 167 -11.69 12.14 11.47
N ALA A 168 -10.98 11.18 12.04
CA ALA A 168 -11.57 9.96 12.58
C ALA A 168 -11.81 10.10 14.09
N ILE A 169 -13.00 9.76 14.55
CA ILE A 169 -13.34 9.66 15.97
C ILE A 169 -13.87 8.25 16.21
N GLY A 170 -13.31 7.54 17.18
CA GLY A 170 -13.76 6.19 17.51
C GLY A 170 -13.02 5.63 18.71
N ALA A 171 -13.26 4.35 18.98
CA ALA A 171 -12.66 3.65 20.09
C ALA A 171 -11.26 3.15 19.74
N TRP A 172 -10.34 3.36 20.68
CA TRP A 172 -8.95 2.92 20.64
C TRP A 172 -8.61 2.21 21.96
N PRO A 173 -7.74 1.19 21.93
CA PRO A 173 -7.32 0.53 23.15
C PRO A 173 -6.49 1.49 24.02
N LYS A 174 -6.88 1.64 25.29
CA LYS A 174 -6.06 2.26 26.35
C LYS A 174 -5.05 1.26 26.91
N VAL A 175 -5.44 -0.01 26.96
CA VAL A 175 -4.61 -1.13 27.40
C VAL A 175 -4.62 -2.21 26.33
N TYR A 176 -3.46 -2.77 26.03
CA TYR A 176 -3.28 -3.90 25.12
C TYR A 176 -2.40 -4.96 25.81
N ALA A 177 -2.86 -6.21 25.86
CA ALA A 177 -2.16 -7.31 26.54
C ALA A 177 -1.75 -6.98 27.99
N GLY A 178 -2.61 -6.28 28.72
CA GLY A 178 -2.36 -5.86 30.11
C GLY A 178 -1.38 -4.69 30.28
N LYS A 179 -0.84 -4.12 29.19
CA LYS A 179 0.04 -2.95 29.21
C LYS A 179 -0.69 -1.71 28.70
N ALA A 180 -0.41 -0.56 29.30
CA ALA A 180 -0.93 0.72 28.79
C ALA A 180 -0.37 1.01 27.39
N VAL A 181 -1.23 1.49 26.50
CA VAL A 181 -0.83 1.97 25.17
C VAL A 181 -0.18 3.34 25.31
N LEU A 182 1.06 3.45 24.85
CA LEU A 182 1.81 4.71 24.88
C LEU A 182 1.84 5.36 23.50
N TYR A 183 1.95 6.68 23.46
CA TYR A 183 1.95 7.45 22.21
C TYR A 183 3.27 8.18 22.01
N GLU A 184 3.76 8.14 20.77
CA GLU A 184 4.90 8.92 20.29
C GLU A 184 4.44 9.87 19.19
N LEU A 185 5.16 10.99 19.07
CA LEU A 185 4.95 11.98 18.02
C LEU A 185 6.31 12.34 17.42
N PRO A 186 6.74 11.66 16.35
CA PRO A 186 7.99 12.00 15.68
C PRO A 186 7.96 13.43 15.14
N TYR A 187 9.07 14.14 15.32
CA TYR A 187 9.21 15.50 14.83
C TYR A 187 9.44 15.54 13.31
N GLU A 188 8.59 16.28 12.61
CA GLU A 188 8.74 16.65 11.21
C GLU A 188 9.11 18.14 11.16
N LYS A 189 10.17 18.47 10.42
CA LYS A 189 10.78 19.79 10.46
C LYS A 189 9.80 20.90 10.07
N GLY A 190 9.68 21.91 10.92
CA GLY A 190 8.87 23.11 10.69
C GLY A 190 7.51 23.05 11.38
N PRO A 191 6.78 24.18 11.41
CA PRO A 191 5.46 24.22 12.03
C PRO A 191 4.47 23.38 11.21
N PRO A 192 3.55 22.65 11.86
CA PRO A 192 2.52 21.90 11.14
C PRO A 192 1.63 22.84 10.32
N HIS A 193 1.50 22.59 9.01
CA HIS A 193 0.66 23.44 8.15
C HIS A 193 -0.83 23.29 8.47
N GLN A 194 -1.32 22.05 8.46
CA GLN A 194 -2.72 21.70 8.73
C GLN A 194 -2.85 20.51 9.68
N PHE A 195 -1.93 19.55 9.62
CA PHE A 195 -1.88 18.35 10.43
C PHE A 195 -0.42 18.08 10.81
N VAL A 196 -0.19 17.42 11.96
CA VAL A 196 1.06 16.70 12.18
C VAL A 196 1.10 15.49 11.22
N GLY A 197 2.29 15.05 10.80
CA GLY A 197 2.37 14.03 9.76
C GLY A 197 1.94 12.65 10.23
N HIS A 198 2.40 12.19 11.39
CA HIS A 198 1.97 10.92 11.97
C HIS A 198 2.11 10.84 13.50
N ILE A 199 1.23 10.06 14.13
CA ILE A 199 1.27 9.70 15.56
C ILE A 199 1.48 8.20 15.65
N ILE A 200 2.29 7.72 16.59
CA ILE A 200 2.55 6.28 16.77
C ILE A 200 1.99 5.84 18.12
N ALA A 201 1.00 4.95 18.12
CA ALA A 201 0.52 4.27 19.31
C ALA A 201 1.26 2.93 19.48
N ARG A 202 2.10 2.81 20.51
CA ARG A 202 2.83 1.61 20.89
C ARG A 202 1.93 0.71 21.73
N TRP A 203 1.48 -0.39 21.13
CA TRP A 203 0.63 -1.38 21.82
C TRP A 203 1.48 -2.38 22.60
N ASP A 204 2.61 -2.78 22.04
CA ASP A 204 3.61 -3.59 22.72
C ASP A 204 5.00 -3.22 22.19
N MET A 205 5.94 -2.97 23.11
CA MET A 205 7.29 -2.51 22.77
C MET A 205 8.26 -3.69 22.65
N PRO A 206 9.14 -3.73 21.62
CA PRO A 206 9.17 -2.87 20.43
C PRO A 206 8.23 -3.34 19.30
N GLY A 207 7.58 -4.50 19.46
CA GLY A 207 7.09 -5.32 18.35
C GLY A 207 5.79 -4.86 17.68
N THR A 208 4.81 -4.33 18.42
CA THR A 208 3.48 -4.00 17.86
C THR A 208 3.19 -2.51 17.99
N ARG A 209 3.07 -1.83 16.85
CA ARG A 209 2.75 -0.40 16.81
C ARG A 209 1.69 -0.08 15.77
N LEU A 210 0.86 0.90 16.09
CA LEU A 210 -0.11 1.50 15.20
C LEU A 210 0.37 2.91 14.82
N VAL A 211 0.67 3.13 13.55
CA VAL A 211 0.97 4.45 13.00
C VAL A 211 -0.32 5.07 12.46
N ILE A 212 -0.60 6.30 12.87
CA ILE A 212 -1.78 7.07 12.50
C ILE A 212 -1.32 8.28 11.68
N GLU A 213 -1.44 8.19 10.36
CA GLU A 213 -1.02 9.24 9.45
C GLU A 213 -2.13 10.29 9.26
N GLY A 214 -1.72 11.56 9.24
CA GLY A 214 -2.61 12.67 8.96
C GLY A 214 -3.24 12.61 7.56
N PRO A 215 -4.42 13.22 7.38
CA PRO A 215 -5.16 13.16 6.13
C PRO A 215 -4.43 13.91 5.01
N ARG A 216 -4.33 13.26 3.84
CA ARG A 216 -3.75 13.81 2.62
C ARG A 216 -4.82 13.97 1.55
N SER A 217 -4.79 15.06 0.80
CA SER A 217 -5.65 15.23 -0.37
C SER A 217 -4.89 14.83 -1.64
N PRO A 218 -5.38 13.86 -2.44
CA PRO A 218 -4.86 13.68 -3.79
C PRO A 218 -5.07 14.98 -4.57
N GLU A 219 -4.10 15.37 -5.40
CA GLU A 219 -4.08 16.65 -6.15
C GLU A 219 -5.33 16.91 -7.01
N GLN A 220 -6.19 15.90 -7.23
CA GLN A 220 -7.38 15.97 -8.07
C GLN A 220 -8.68 16.38 -7.35
N LYS A 221 -8.66 16.68 -6.05
CA LYS A 221 -9.87 16.98 -5.24
C LYS A 221 -10.76 18.07 -5.84
N ASN A 222 -10.17 19.14 -6.40
CA ASN A 222 -10.91 20.30 -6.90
C ASN A 222 -11.78 20.04 -8.15
N ARG A 223 -11.75 18.82 -8.71
CA ARG A 223 -12.48 18.49 -9.95
C ARG A 223 -13.76 17.69 -9.74
N PHE A 224 -14.11 17.36 -8.50
CA PHE A 224 -15.25 16.48 -8.19
C PHE A 224 -16.16 17.08 -7.14
N ALA A 225 -17.47 16.85 -7.28
CA ALA A 225 -18.42 17.13 -6.20
C ALA A 225 -18.14 16.18 -5.00
N PRO A 226 -18.53 16.58 -3.77
CA PRO A 226 -18.39 15.73 -2.58
C PRO A 226 -18.98 14.32 -2.80
N GLY A 227 -18.31 13.29 -2.30
CA GLY A 227 -18.71 11.88 -2.42
C GLY A 227 -18.45 11.22 -3.77
N LEU A 228 -18.48 11.97 -4.88
CA LEU A 228 -18.18 11.42 -6.21
C LEU A 228 -16.76 10.91 -6.31
N PHE A 229 -15.80 11.60 -5.67
CA PHE A 229 -14.41 11.18 -5.68
C PHE A 229 -14.20 9.82 -5.00
N ARG A 230 -14.80 9.63 -3.81
CA ARG A 230 -14.77 8.37 -3.05
C ARG A 230 -15.36 7.22 -3.87
N ARG A 231 -16.51 7.43 -4.51
CA ARG A 231 -17.14 6.46 -5.40
C ARG A 231 -16.25 6.14 -6.60
N THR A 232 -15.64 7.16 -7.22
CA THR A 232 -14.75 6.99 -8.36
C THR A 232 -13.53 6.13 -8.00
N ILE A 233 -12.91 6.36 -6.83
CA ILE A 233 -11.81 5.53 -6.35
C ILE A 233 -12.27 4.09 -6.15
N LYS A 234 -13.42 3.87 -5.48
CA LYS A 234 -14.02 2.55 -5.31
C LYS A 234 -14.20 1.85 -6.65
N ASP A 235 -14.87 2.48 -7.61
CA ASP A 235 -15.16 1.89 -8.91
C ASP A 235 -13.87 1.59 -9.68
N CYS A 236 -12.87 2.47 -9.59
CA CYS A 236 -11.56 2.22 -10.16
C CYS A 236 -10.82 1.06 -9.49
N LEU A 237 -10.95 0.81 -8.18
CA LEU A 237 -10.32 -0.32 -7.49
C LEU A 237 -11.07 -1.64 -7.72
N MET A 238 -12.39 -1.57 -7.80
CA MET A 238 -13.28 -2.71 -7.98
C MET A 238 -13.34 -3.21 -9.44
N SER A 239 -12.91 -2.40 -10.41
CA SER A 239 -12.82 -2.77 -11.83
C SER A 239 -11.38 -2.60 -12.32
N PRO A 240 -10.73 -3.65 -12.87
CA PRO A 240 -9.36 -3.53 -13.40
C PRO A 240 -9.25 -2.55 -14.57
N PHE A 241 -10.35 -2.28 -15.28
CA PHE A 241 -10.37 -1.41 -16.46
C PHE A 241 -11.19 -0.12 -16.29
N GLY A 242 -11.73 0.12 -15.08
CA GLY A 242 -12.55 1.29 -14.76
C GLY A 242 -13.96 1.22 -15.36
N ALA A 243 -14.98 1.27 -14.53
CA ALA A 243 -16.37 1.31 -14.97
C ALA A 243 -16.71 2.71 -15.55
N GLY A 244 -16.34 2.98 -16.81
CA GLY A 244 -16.72 4.19 -17.54
C GLY A 244 -15.79 5.42 -17.38
N THR A 245 -14.79 5.36 -16.50
CA THR A 245 -13.82 6.46 -16.25
C THR A 245 -12.58 6.41 -17.13
N GLY A 246 -12.42 5.33 -17.91
CA GLY A 246 -11.25 5.07 -18.75
C GLY A 246 -10.06 4.50 -17.97
N ILE A 247 -9.40 3.50 -18.55
CA ILE A 247 -8.28 2.76 -17.94
C ILE A 247 -7.18 3.72 -17.46
N ALA A 248 -6.79 4.66 -18.30
CA ALA A 248 -5.77 5.67 -18.02
C ALA A 248 -6.01 6.47 -16.74
N ARG A 249 -7.25 6.95 -16.55
CA ARG A 249 -7.64 7.76 -15.40
C ARG A 249 -7.71 6.90 -14.13
N CYS A 250 -8.25 5.68 -14.24
CA CYS A 250 -8.29 4.77 -13.09
C CYS A 250 -6.91 4.37 -12.62
N MET A 251 -5.97 4.07 -13.53
CA MET A 251 -4.61 3.75 -13.14
C MET A 251 -3.94 4.91 -12.41
N LYS A 252 -4.12 6.15 -12.88
CA LYS A 252 -3.63 7.35 -12.18
C LYS A 252 -4.27 7.48 -10.78
N LEU A 253 -5.58 7.31 -10.67
CA LEU A 253 -6.26 7.37 -9.37
C LEU A 253 -5.78 6.28 -8.40
N ARG A 254 -5.59 5.05 -8.88
CA ARG A 254 -5.02 3.95 -8.09
C ARG A 254 -3.61 4.31 -7.63
N GLU A 255 -2.74 4.75 -8.53
CA GLU A 255 -1.37 5.16 -8.18
C GLU A 255 -1.36 6.25 -7.10
N HIS A 256 -2.22 7.26 -7.19
CA HIS A 256 -2.31 8.31 -6.18
C HIS A 256 -2.90 7.81 -4.85
N SER A 257 -3.81 6.84 -4.89
CA SER A 257 -4.53 6.36 -3.71
C SER A 257 -3.76 5.30 -2.92
N ILE A 258 -3.08 4.37 -3.62
CA ILE A 258 -2.43 3.20 -3.01
C ILE A 258 -0.94 3.06 -3.37
N GLY A 259 -0.43 3.84 -4.33
CA GLY A 259 0.95 3.70 -4.83
C GLY A 259 2.01 3.90 -3.76
N ARG A 260 1.87 4.93 -2.92
CA ARG A 260 2.77 5.15 -1.77
C ARG A 260 2.72 3.98 -0.80
N HIS A 261 1.52 3.57 -0.40
CA HIS A 261 1.31 2.51 0.59
C HIS A 261 1.89 1.17 0.13
N ILE A 262 1.70 0.82 -1.14
CA ILE A 262 2.27 -0.41 -1.71
C ILE A 262 3.80 -0.35 -1.70
N ARG A 263 4.42 0.78 -2.06
CA ARG A 263 5.88 0.90 -2.05
C ARG A 263 6.44 0.71 -0.64
N GLU A 264 5.93 1.46 0.33
CA GLU A 264 6.37 1.38 1.72
C GLU A 264 6.15 -0.02 2.30
N MET A 265 5.00 -0.65 2.05
CA MET A 265 4.76 -2.03 2.48
C MET A 265 5.73 -3.01 1.83
N ARG A 266 6.10 -2.82 0.56
CA ARG A 266 7.08 -3.67 -0.12
C ARG A 266 8.47 -3.52 0.48
N GLU A 267 8.87 -2.31 0.84
CA GLU A 267 10.12 -2.03 1.53
C GLU A 267 10.19 -2.74 2.89
N HIS A 268 9.09 -2.78 3.64
CA HIS A 268 9.05 -3.42 4.95
C HIS A 268 8.85 -4.95 4.92
N THR A 269 8.03 -5.46 3.99
CA THR A 269 7.58 -6.87 3.99
C THR A 269 8.18 -7.72 2.88
N GLY A 270 8.84 -7.14 1.87
CA GLY A 270 9.43 -7.89 0.77
C GLY A 270 8.44 -8.34 -0.32
N SER A 271 7.28 -7.68 -0.43
CA SER A 271 6.32 -7.79 -1.55
C SER A 271 5.40 -9.03 -1.61
N ASN A 272 5.52 -9.99 -0.70
CA ASN A 272 4.69 -11.20 -0.75
C ASN A 272 3.33 -11.02 -0.07
N GLY A 273 2.30 -11.66 -0.64
CA GLY A 273 0.98 -11.75 -0.03
C GLY A 273 0.20 -10.43 0.05
N LEU A 274 0.41 -9.51 -0.88
CA LEU A 274 -0.35 -8.25 -0.94
C LEU A 274 -1.84 -8.53 -1.19
N SER A 275 -2.69 -8.20 -0.22
CA SER A 275 -4.14 -8.18 -0.37
C SER A 275 -4.63 -6.73 -0.43
N ILE A 276 -5.60 -6.48 -1.31
CA ILE A 276 -6.27 -5.18 -1.48
C ILE A 276 -7.77 -5.41 -1.39
N GLU A 277 -8.41 -4.72 -0.46
CA GLU A 277 -9.84 -4.83 -0.23
C GLU A 277 -10.46 -3.44 -0.09
N TRP A 278 -11.69 -3.28 -0.58
CA TRP A 278 -12.53 -2.13 -0.29
C TRP A 278 -13.41 -2.46 0.92
N PHE A 279 -13.20 -1.78 2.04
CA PHE A 279 -14.01 -1.98 3.24
C PHE A 279 -15.09 -0.90 3.38
N VAL A 280 -16.20 -1.27 4.00
CA VAL A 280 -17.28 -0.35 4.41
C VAL A 280 -17.79 -0.82 5.77
N VAL A 281 -17.87 0.10 6.73
CA VAL A 281 -18.52 -0.13 8.02
C VAL A 281 -19.94 0.43 7.93
N SER A 282 -20.91 -0.44 7.69
CA SER A 282 -22.31 -0.05 7.53
C SER A 282 -22.96 0.12 8.90
N ASN A 283 -22.88 1.34 9.45
CA ASN A 283 -23.54 1.68 10.70
C ASN A 283 -24.76 2.59 10.42
N PRO A 284 -26.00 2.08 10.57
CA PRO A 284 -27.21 2.85 10.28
C PRO A 284 -27.42 4.04 11.24
N ALA A 285 -26.73 4.08 12.38
CA ALA A 285 -26.83 5.17 13.34
C ALA A 285 -26.02 6.42 12.93
N ILE A 286 -25.19 6.35 11.89
CA ILE A 286 -24.40 7.48 11.39
C ILE A 286 -24.71 7.77 9.91
N PRO A 287 -24.70 9.04 9.47
CA PRO A 287 -24.93 9.39 8.07
C PRO A 287 -23.93 8.72 7.13
N ASP A 288 -24.37 8.37 5.91
CA ASP A 288 -23.53 7.74 4.86
C ASP A 288 -22.27 8.54 4.50
N SER A 289 -22.31 9.86 4.67
CA SER A 289 -21.15 10.72 4.46
C SER A 289 -20.05 10.47 5.50
N GLU A 290 -20.42 10.06 6.72
CA GLU A 290 -19.50 9.87 7.84
C GLU A 290 -19.20 8.39 8.16
N GLN A 291 -19.83 7.46 7.44
CA GLN A 291 -19.53 6.03 7.56
C GLN A 291 -18.10 5.73 7.12
N PRO A 292 -17.30 5.00 7.95
CA PRO A 292 -15.96 4.59 7.59
C PRO A 292 -15.97 3.69 6.37
N GLN A 293 -15.21 4.09 5.36
CA GLN A 293 -14.98 3.29 4.18
C GLN A 293 -13.67 3.68 3.52
N GLY A 294 -13.13 2.77 2.73
CA GLY A 294 -11.91 3.01 2.00
C GLY A 294 -11.19 1.71 1.68
N ILE A 295 -9.86 1.75 1.79
CA ILE A 295 -8.98 0.71 1.28
C ILE A 295 -8.31 0.01 2.45
N ARG A 296 -8.41 -1.32 2.49
CA ARG A 296 -7.61 -2.16 3.36
C ARG A 296 -6.50 -2.80 2.54
N LEU A 297 -5.26 -2.64 3.00
CA LEU A 297 -4.09 -3.26 2.41
C LEU A 297 -3.47 -4.18 3.46
N GLN A 298 -3.06 -5.37 3.05
CA GLN A 298 -2.33 -6.29 3.94
C GLN A 298 -1.14 -6.88 3.21
N ALA A 299 -0.02 -6.99 3.90
CA ALA A 299 1.12 -7.78 3.42
C ALA A 299 1.80 -8.49 4.59
N ALA A 300 2.42 -9.62 4.31
CA ALA A 300 3.16 -10.39 5.28
C ALA A 300 4.51 -10.78 4.68
N GLY A 301 5.58 -10.34 5.33
CA GLY A 301 6.95 -10.71 5.01
C GLY A 301 7.39 -11.94 5.78
N ARG A 302 8.72 -12.11 5.89
CA ARG A 302 9.31 -13.18 6.70
C ARG A 302 9.30 -12.86 8.19
N THR A 303 9.54 -11.61 8.55
CA THR A 303 9.71 -11.16 9.94
C THR A 303 8.63 -10.19 10.39
N HIS A 304 8.09 -9.39 9.47
CA HIS A 304 7.08 -8.37 9.76
C HIS A 304 5.83 -8.56 8.92
N SER A 305 4.69 -8.23 9.50
CA SER A 305 3.40 -8.12 8.82
C SER A 305 2.84 -6.72 9.03
N GLU A 306 2.16 -6.24 8.00
CA GLU A 306 1.61 -4.90 7.98
C GLU A 306 0.15 -4.94 7.49
N GLU A 307 -0.71 -4.23 8.20
CA GLU A 307 -2.12 -4.05 7.87
C GLU A 307 -2.45 -2.56 7.86
N ARG A 308 -2.89 -2.03 6.72
CA ARG A 308 -3.29 -0.63 6.57
C ARG A 308 -4.77 -0.50 6.33
N PHE A 309 -5.41 0.43 7.02
CA PHE A 309 -6.73 0.96 6.67
C PHE A 309 -6.58 2.41 6.24
N VAL A 310 -6.84 2.68 4.97
CA VAL A 310 -6.86 4.02 4.38
C VAL A 310 -8.30 4.47 4.28
N PHE A 311 -8.70 5.34 5.19
CA PHE A 311 -10.02 5.96 5.21
C PHE A 311 -10.11 7.02 4.13
N ILE A 312 -11.19 6.96 3.35
CA ILE A 312 -11.48 7.96 2.32
C ILE A 312 -12.72 8.72 2.78
N SER A 313 -12.51 9.96 3.21
CA SER A 313 -13.61 10.83 3.65
C SER A 313 -14.55 11.16 2.48
N ASN A 314 -15.73 11.69 2.78
CA ASN A 314 -16.65 12.11 1.72
C ASN A 314 -16.07 13.26 0.88
N GLY A 315 -15.26 14.13 1.49
CA GLY A 315 -14.43 15.13 0.83
C GLY A 315 -13.21 14.59 0.08
N GLY A 316 -12.97 13.28 0.08
CA GLY A 316 -11.86 12.65 -0.65
C GLY A 316 -10.49 12.76 0.02
N ASN A 317 -10.44 13.10 1.31
CA ASN A 317 -9.19 13.07 2.07
C ASN A 317 -8.85 11.63 2.45
N HIS A 318 -7.56 11.28 2.38
CA HIS A 318 -7.05 9.95 2.69
C HIS A 318 -6.33 9.98 4.02
N GLN A 319 -6.85 9.29 5.03
CA GLN A 319 -6.22 9.13 6.34
C GLN A 319 -5.84 7.66 6.53
N ALA A 320 -4.59 7.37 6.92
CA ALA A 320 -4.13 5.99 7.03
C ALA A 320 -3.87 5.58 8.48
N PHE A 321 -4.30 4.37 8.81
CA PHE A 321 -3.98 3.67 10.05
C PHE A 321 -3.19 2.42 9.69
N ILE A 322 -1.98 2.27 10.22
CA ILE A 322 -1.01 1.28 9.78
C ILE A 322 -0.59 0.48 11.02
N LEU A 323 -1.04 -0.76 11.11
CA LEU A 323 -0.60 -1.71 12.13
C LEU A 323 0.64 -2.45 11.63
N GLU A 324 1.75 -2.28 12.32
CA GLU A 324 2.99 -3.03 12.11
C GLU A 324 3.22 -3.99 13.27
N ARG A 325 3.58 -5.24 12.94
CA ARG A 325 3.78 -6.29 13.93
C ARG A 325 4.73 -7.39 13.43
N PRO A 326 5.38 -8.15 14.32
CA PRO A 326 6.08 -9.37 13.92
C PRO A 326 5.10 -10.38 13.30
N VAL A 327 5.61 -11.20 12.38
CA VAL A 327 4.86 -12.35 11.85
C VAL A 327 4.69 -13.36 12.98
N GLN A 328 3.44 -13.70 13.30
CA GLN A 328 3.09 -14.82 14.17
C GLN A 328 2.87 -16.06 13.29
N GLU A 329 2.96 -17.26 13.88
CA GLU A 329 2.80 -18.52 13.15
C GLU A 329 1.54 -18.54 12.27
N ALA A 330 1.65 -19.14 11.08
CA ALA A 330 0.63 -19.13 10.06
C ALA A 330 -0.70 -19.73 10.57
N GLY A 331 -1.80 -19.00 10.41
CA GLY A 331 -3.16 -19.46 10.76
C GLY A 331 -3.77 -18.80 12.00
N ILE A 332 -2.96 -18.18 12.86
CA ILE A 332 -3.47 -17.41 14.00
C ILE A 332 -3.59 -15.94 13.59
N ARG A 333 -4.82 -15.44 13.47
CA ARG A 333 -5.05 -13.99 13.38
C ARG A 333 -4.50 -13.40 14.68
N SER A 334 -3.47 -12.57 14.60
CA SER A 334 -2.92 -11.99 15.83
C SER A 334 -4.00 -11.22 16.58
N VAL A 335 -3.94 -11.30 17.91
CA VAL A 335 -4.80 -10.50 18.79
C VAL A 335 -4.77 -9.02 18.37
N ALA A 336 -3.61 -8.50 17.98
CA ALA A 336 -3.45 -7.14 17.45
C ALA A 336 -4.32 -6.86 16.21
N SER A 337 -4.34 -7.74 15.19
CA SER A 337 -5.19 -7.52 14.01
C SER A 337 -6.69 -7.60 14.35
N GLY A 338 -7.07 -8.38 15.35
CA GLY A 338 -8.45 -8.42 15.86
C GLY A 338 -8.83 -7.11 16.54
N VAL A 339 -8.02 -6.65 17.49
CA VAL A 339 -8.21 -5.37 18.21
C VAL A 339 -8.18 -4.19 17.24
N PHE A 340 -7.30 -4.21 16.24
CA PHE A 340 -7.22 -3.15 15.24
C PHE A 340 -8.47 -3.10 14.35
N GLU A 341 -8.95 -4.24 13.86
CA GLU A 341 -10.20 -4.27 13.09
C GLU A 341 -11.39 -3.80 13.94
N GLN A 342 -11.46 -4.18 15.22
CA GLN A 342 -12.46 -3.66 16.16
C GLN A 342 -12.36 -2.12 16.28
N ALA A 343 -11.16 -1.58 16.49
CA ALA A 343 -10.95 -0.14 16.53
C ALA A 343 -11.48 0.54 15.26
N ILE A 344 -11.14 0.01 14.07
CA ILE A 344 -11.61 0.51 12.77
C ILE A 344 -13.14 0.45 12.64
N ARG A 345 -13.77 -0.63 13.11
CA ARG A 345 -15.23 -0.82 13.08
C ARG A 345 -16.00 0.16 13.97
N SER A 346 -15.34 0.81 14.92
CA SER A 346 -15.95 1.82 15.81
C SER A 346 -15.82 3.26 15.30
N GLN A 347 -15.06 3.48 14.22
CA GLN A 347 -14.74 4.84 13.79
C GLN A 347 -15.96 5.54 13.18
N ARG A 348 -15.90 6.86 13.19
CA ARG A 348 -16.72 7.80 12.41
C ARG A 348 -15.76 8.76 11.73
N VAL A 349 -15.93 8.99 10.43
CA VAL A 349 -14.99 9.79 9.62
C VAL A 349 -15.66 11.06 9.16
N SER A 350 -15.29 12.20 9.73
CA SER A 350 -15.83 13.52 9.39
C SER A 350 -15.03 14.21 8.28
N ASP A 351 -15.57 15.27 7.69
CA ASP A 351 -14.79 16.23 6.89
C ASP A 351 -14.50 17.53 7.68
N ASP A 352 -14.97 17.59 8.91
CA ASP A 352 -14.83 18.72 9.83
C ASP A 352 -14.16 18.27 11.14
N LEU A 353 -13.22 19.10 11.62
CA LEU A 353 -12.47 18.91 12.86
C LEU A 353 -13.17 19.48 14.09
N ALA A 354 -14.22 20.30 13.96
CA ALA A 354 -14.85 20.98 15.10
C ALA A 354 -15.34 19.99 16.17
N LYS A 355 -15.97 18.88 15.76
CA LYS A 355 -16.40 17.81 16.67
C LYS A 355 -15.22 17.17 17.40
N GLY A 356 -14.12 16.91 16.69
CA GLY A 356 -12.90 16.36 17.26
C GLY A 356 -12.24 17.31 18.25
N LYS A 357 -12.17 18.61 17.91
CA LYS A 357 -11.67 19.67 18.80
C LYS A 357 -12.47 19.75 20.09
N ALA A 358 -13.79 19.87 19.99
CA ALA A 358 -14.68 19.95 21.15
C ALA A 358 -14.57 18.70 22.06
N TRP A 359 -14.42 17.53 21.45
CA TRP A 359 -14.19 16.29 22.20
C TRP A 359 -12.84 16.34 22.95
N ALA A 360 -11.75 16.69 22.26
CA ALA A 360 -10.41 16.73 22.83
C ALA A 360 -10.31 17.73 23.99
N ASP A 361 -10.91 18.90 23.84
CA ASP A 361 -10.96 19.93 24.88
C ASP A 361 -11.73 19.46 26.11
N ARG A 362 -12.88 18.79 25.92
CA ARG A 362 -13.65 18.19 27.02
C ARG A 362 -12.86 17.08 27.73
N ALA A 363 -12.20 16.21 26.97
CA ALA A 363 -11.42 15.12 27.56
C ALA A 363 -10.29 15.68 28.42
N LEU A 364 -9.51 16.63 27.90
CA LEU A 364 -8.42 17.29 28.63
C LEU A 364 -8.89 17.99 29.90
N ALA A 365 -10.10 18.56 29.92
CA ALA A 365 -10.66 19.18 31.12
C ALA A 365 -10.91 18.19 32.28
N THR A 366 -11.01 16.90 31.98
CA THR A 366 -11.29 15.83 32.97
C THR A 366 -10.07 15.01 33.35
N VAL A 367 -9.02 15.04 32.52
CA VAL A 367 -7.79 14.30 32.74
C VAL A 367 -7.06 14.87 33.95
N LYS A 368 -6.71 14.00 34.89
CA LYS A 368 -5.81 14.31 36.01
C LYS A 368 -4.43 13.74 35.71
N LEU A 369 -3.38 14.52 35.97
CA LEU A 369 -2.01 14.02 35.86
C LEU A 369 -1.66 13.22 37.12
N ALA A 370 -1.04 12.06 36.93
CA ALA A 370 -0.46 11.31 38.04
C ALA A 370 0.72 12.07 38.64
N GLN A 371 0.92 11.94 39.95
CA GLN A 371 2.15 12.43 40.59
C GLN A 371 3.25 11.36 40.50
N PRO A 372 4.51 11.73 40.22
CA PRO A 372 5.63 10.78 40.15
C PRO A 372 5.79 9.90 41.40
N GLY A 373 5.43 10.40 42.59
CA GLY A 373 5.48 9.64 43.85
C GLY A 373 4.52 8.45 43.91
N ALA A 374 3.51 8.37 43.02
CA ALA A 374 2.61 7.22 42.94
C ALA A 374 3.32 5.93 42.51
N VAL A 375 4.47 6.05 41.83
CA VAL A 375 5.31 4.92 41.38
C VAL A 375 5.88 4.12 42.58
N SER A 376 6.00 4.76 43.75
CA SER A 376 6.56 4.15 44.96
C SER A 376 5.62 3.14 45.65
N GLY A 377 4.35 3.05 45.23
CA GLY A 377 3.33 2.16 45.81
C GLY A 377 3.40 0.69 45.37
N GLY A 378 4.54 0.23 44.83
CA GLY A 378 4.69 -1.13 44.28
C GLY A 378 3.99 -1.31 42.92
N PRO A 379 3.78 -2.57 42.46
CA PRO A 379 3.28 -2.87 41.11
C PRO A 379 1.92 -2.25 40.78
N ALA A 380 1.00 -2.21 41.75
CA ALA A 380 -0.31 -1.57 41.57
C ALA A 380 -0.18 -0.05 41.37
N GLY A 381 0.64 0.62 42.19
CA GLY A 381 0.92 2.05 42.02
C GLY A 381 1.59 2.38 40.69
N GLN A 382 2.47 1.51 40.19
CA GLN A 382 3.06 1.64 38.85
C GLN A 382 2.03 1.50 37.74
N GLN A 383 1.09 0.55 37.85
CA GLN A 383 0.01 0.35 36.88
C GLN A 383 -0.95 1.55 36.84
N ASP A 384 -1.35 2.07 37.99
CA ASP A 384 -2.21 3.25 38.07
C ASP A 384 -1.51 4.50 37.52
N PHE A 385 -0.21 4.67 37.85
CA PHE A 385 0.62 5.76 37.34
C PHE A 385 0.68 5.72 35.80
N ILE A 386 1.01 4.57 35.21
CA ILE A 386 1.15 4.46 33.76
C ILE A 386 -0.20 4.60 33.04
N ALA A 387 -1.27 4.04 33.60
CA ALA A 387 -2.61 4.16 33.03
C ALA A 387 -3.09 5.63 32.99
N THR A 388 -2.91 6.35 34.09
CA THR A 388 -3.29 7.77 34.19
C THR A 388 -2.43 8.64 33.27
N THR A 389 -1.13 8.38 33.23
CA THR A 389 -0.20 9.14 32.39
C THR A 389 -0.41 8.86 30.90
N SER A 390 -0.67 7.61 30.52
CA SER A 390 -0.95 7.24 29.13
C SER A 390 -2.28 7.82 28.65
N GLU A 391 -3.30 7.88 29.50
CA GLU A 391 -4.57 8.54 29.21
C GLU A 391 -4.37 10.04 28.93
N ALA A 392 -3.56 10.71 29.76
CA ALA A 392 -3.23 12.12 29.56
C ALA A 392 -2.47 12.36 28.25
N LEU A 393 -1.48 11.51 27.94
CA LEU A 393 -0.75 11.56 26.68
C LEU A 393 -1.70 11.33 25.49
N GLY A 394 -2.57 10.32 25.56
CA GLY A 394 -3.54 10.02 24.51
C GLY A 394 -4.49 11.20 24.24
N ALA A 395 -4.99 11.87 25.28
CA ALA A 395 -5.84 13.05 25.14
C ALA A 395 -5.10 14.23 24.49
N LEU A 396 -3.84 14.48 24.88
CA LEU A 396 -3.00 15.52 24.30
C LEU A 396 -2.65 15.23 22.84
N MET A 397 -2.36 13.97 22.48
CA MET A 397 -2.16 13.56 21.09
C MET A 397 -3.40 13.78 20.24
N SER A 398 -4.56 13.43 20.81
CA SER A 398 -5.85 13.70 20.17
C SER A 398 -6.02 15.20 19.90
N LYS A 399 -5.73 16.07 20.88
CA LYS A 399 -5.76 17.53 20.73
C LYS A 399 -4.80 18.02 19.65
N ILE A 400 -3.55 17.57 19.66
CA ILE A 400 -2.54 17.95 18.65
C ILE A 400 -2.97 17.50 17.25
N SER A 401 -3.58 16.32 17.12
CA SER A 401 -4.03 15.81 15.82
C SER A 401 -5.11 16.69 15.16
N VAL A 402 -5.97 17.33 15.94
CA VAL A 402 -7.07 18.19 15.46
C VAL A 402 -6.75 19.67 15.52
N ASP A 403 -5.73 20.07 16.30
CA ASP A 403 -5.29 21.45 16.51
C ASP A 403 -3.75 21.55 16.62
N PRO A 404 -3.03 21.28 15.53
CA PRO A 404 -1.57 21.11 15.56
C PRO A 404 -0.80 22.43 15.64
N LYS A 405 -1.49 23.57 15.74
CA LYS A 405 -0.89 24.90 15.95
C LYS A 405 -0.99 25.37 17.40
N SER A 406 -1.53 24.53 18.29
CA SER A 406 -1.67 24.86 19.70
C SER A 406 -0.33 24.71 20.44
N PHE A 407 0.34 25.83 20.71
CA PHE A 407 1.52 25.83 21.58
C PHE A 407 1.22 25.17 22.94
N ASP A 408 0.08 25.48 23.54
CA ASP A 408 -0.32 24.93 24.84
C ASP A 408 -0.38 23.39 24.82
N ALA A 409 -0.89 22.80 23.75
CA ALA A 409 -0.95 21.34 23.61
C ALA A 409 0.47 20.72 23.59
N PHE A 410 1.42 21.31 22.87
CA PHE A 410 2.82 20.85 22.88
C PHE A 410 3.52 21.11 24.21
N TYR A 411 3.24 22.25 24.85
CA TYR A 411 3.78 22.58 26.16
C TYR A 411 3.35 21.55 27.22
N HIS A 412 2.05 21.25 27.26
CA HIS A 412 1.51 20.24 28.17
C HIS A 412 1.98 18.83 27.81
N LEU A 413 2.11 18.51 26.52
CA LEU A 413 2.67 17.23 26.08
C LEU A 413 4.09 17.01 26.61
N ALA A 414 4.96 18.01 26.49
CA ALA A 414 6.32 17.95 27.04
C ALA A 414 6.30 17.79 28.57
N GLY A 415 5.43 18.53 29.26
CA GLY A 415 5.24 18.40 30.71
C GLY A 415 4.83 16.98 31.12
N THR A 416 3.79 16.41 30.51
CA THR A 416 3.29 15.06 30.80
C THR A 416 4.32 13.99 30.43
N ALA A 417 5.00 14.13 29.30
CA ALA A 417 6.08 13.21 28.91
C ALA A 417 7.27 13.28 29.87
N SER A 418 7.59 14.45 30.44
CA SER A 418 8.63 14.57 31.48
C SER A 418 8.25 13.84 32.77
N VAL A 419 6.95 13.87 33.15
CA VAL A 419 6.43 13.09 34.28
C VAL A 419 6.60 11.60 34.02
N LEU A 420 6.28 11.14 32.81
CA LEU A 420 6.52 9.75 32.41
C LEU A 420 8.01 9.38 32.48
N ALA A 421 8.91 10.25 32.01
CA ALA A 421 10.36 10.00 32.06
C ALA A 421 10.88 9.86 33.50
N LYS A 422 10.41 10.72 34.41
CA LYS A 422 10.76 10.65 35.84
C LYS A 422 10.22 9.37 36.49
N GLY A 423 8.97 9.00 36.17
CA GLY A 423 8.39 7.74 36.61
C GLY A 423 9.12 6.52 36.06
N ALA A 424 9.57 6.57 34.81
CA ALA A 424 10.38 5.54 34.16
C ALA A 424 11.72 5.33 34.90
N HIS A 425 12.39 6.42 35.25
CA HIS A 425 13.64 6.38 36.02
C HIS A 425 13.40 5.77 37.41
N ALA A 426 12.36 6.23 38.13
CA ALA A 426 12.01 5.71 39.45
C ALA A 426 11.60 4.23 39.45
N ALA A 427 10.94 3.77 38.38
CA ALA A 427 10.52 2.37 38.21
C ALA A 427 11.60 1.47 37.56
N ASN A 428 12.74 2.05 37.14
CA ASN A 428 13.72 1.38 36.28
C ASN A 428 13.10 0.73 35.03
N ASN A 429 12.16 1.43 34.36
CA ASN A 429 11.42 0.93 33.22
C ASN A 429 11.91 1.55 31.90
N SER A 430 12.63 0.76 31.10
CA SER A 430 13.21 1.21 29.82
C SER A 430 12.19 1.58 28.76
N ASP A 431 11.04 0.91 28.74
CA ASP A 431 10.02 1.12 27.69
C ASP A 431 9.37 2.49 27.85
N TRP A 432 9.05 2.88 29.08
CA TRP A 432 8.51 4.20 29.38
C TRP A 432 9.50 5.30 29.02
N SER A 433 10.78 5.10 29.34
CA SER A 433 11.85 6.04 28.99
C SER A 433 12.04 6.15 27.47
N ALA A 434 11.96 5.04 26.74
CA ALA A 434 12.12 4.99 25.29
C ALA A 434 11.05 5.79 24.55
N VAL A 435 9.84 5.89 25.12
CA VAL A 435 8.76 6.75 24.59
C VAL A 435 8.91 8.19 25.10
N ALA A 436 9.12 8.38 26.40
CA ALA A 436 9.01 9.69 27.04
C ALA A 436 10.07 10.70 26.57
N LYS A 437 11.34 10.27 26.44
CA LYS A 437 12.43 11.20 26.11
C LYS A 437 12.30 11.78 24.70
N PRO A 438 12.12 10.95 23.63
CA PRO A 438 11.87 11.48 22.29
C PRO A 438 10.62 12.35 22.22
N LEU A 439 9.63 12.09 23.06
CA LEU A 439 8.38 12.84 23.09
C LEU A 439 8.54 14.25 23.63
N VAL A 440 9.29 14.43 24.73
CA VAL A 440 9.65 15.77 25.22
C VAL A 440 10.46 16.53 24.17
N GLN A 441 11.42 15.87 23.54
CA GLN A 441 12.24 16.49 22.49
C GLN A 441 11.37 16.95 21.31
N SER A 442 10.48 16.09 20.82
CA SER A 442 9.63 16.38 19.67
C SER A 442 8.63 17.50 20.00
N ALA A 443 8.04 17.46 21.20
CA ALA A 443 7.16 18.53 21.68
C ALA A 443 7.89 19.88 21.78
N LEU A 444 9.14 19.90 22.27
CA LEU A 444 9.97 21.11 22.30
C LEU A 444 10.23 21.64 20.89
N HIS A 445 10.56 20.79 19.93
CA HIS A 445 10.83 21.21 18.54
C HIS A 445 9.57 21.79 17.88
N TYR A 446 8.42 21.12 17.99
CA TYR A 446 7.16 21.67 17.47
C TYR A 446 6.76 22.97 18.16
N ALA A 447 6.88 23.06 19.50
CA ALA A 447 6.57 24.27 20.24
C ALA A 447 7.45 25.46 19.78
N ARG A 448 8.75 25.20 19.54
CA ARG A 448 9.69 26.20 19.02
C ARG A 448 9.30 26.68 17.62
N ASP A 449 8.88 25.78 16.76
CA ASP A 449 8.51 26.13 15.39
C ASP A 449 7.19 26.92 15.32
N ILE A 450 6.27 26.67 16.26
CA ILE A 450 4.96 27.31 16.32
C ILE A 450 5.03 28.69 16.98
N ALA A 451 5.70 28.80 18.13
CA ALA A 451 5.79 30.05 18.89
C ALA A 451 7.19 30.20 19.53
N PRO A 452 8.21 30.56 18.73
CA PRO A 452 9.60 30.66 19.19
C PRO A 452 9.81 31.71 20.29
N GLU A 453 8.95 32.72 20.36
CA GLU A 453 9.03 33.85 21.29
C GLU A 453 8.16 33.67 22.55
N ASP A 454 7.45 32.54 22.72
CA ASP A 454 6.64 32.30 23.92
C ASP A 454 7.54 32.21 25.16
N VAL A 455 7.22 32.98 26.21
CA VAL A 455 7.98 33.06 27.46
C VAL A 455 8.17 31.70 28.16
N ARG A 456 7.31 30.72 27.87
CA ARG A 456 7.38 29.36 28.41
C ARG A 456 8.39 28.48 27.69
N MET A 457 8.97 28.90 26.56
CA MET A 457 10.01 28.16 25.84
C MET A 457 11.25 27.89 26.71
N ALA A 458 11.63 28.83 27.58
CA ALA A 458 12.73 28.61 28.53
C ALA A 458 12.46 27.41 29.46
N ARG A 459 11.21 27.23 29.90
CA ARG A 459 10.80 26.09 30.74
C ARG A 459 10.86 24.77 29.96
N LEU A 460 10.44 24.76 28.69
CA LEU A 460 10.52 23.58 27.84
C LEU A 460 11.97 23.15 27.58
N ASN A 461 12.86 24.11 27.33
CA ASN A 461 14.29 23.82 27.19
C ASN A 461 14.86 23.21 28.48
N ASN A 462 14.48 23.75 29.65
CA ASN A 462 14.92 23.21 30.94
C ASN A 462 14.39 21.79 31.19
N LEU A 463 13.12 21.51 30.86
CA LEU A 463 12.55 20.17 30.94
C LEU A 463 13.34 19.17 30.08
N TRP A 464 13.67 19.54 28.84
CA TRP A 464 14.49 18.70 27.96
C TRP A 464 15.90 18.44 28.54
N LEU A 465 16.56 19.48 29.05
CA LEU A 465 17.88 19.33 29.67
C LEU A 465 17.86 18.44 30.91
N GLU A 466 16.80 18.56 31.73
CA GLU A 466 16.60 17.73 32.91
C GLU A 466 16.46 16.25 32.53
N ILE A 467 15.53 15.93 31.62
CA ILE A 467 15.21 14.53 31.29
C ILE A 467 16.28 13.84 30.44
N ARG A 468 17.16 14.59 29.79
CA ARG A 468 18.27 14.05 29.00
C ARG A 468 19.29 13.31 29.88
N ASN A 469 19.34 13.64 31.17
CA ASN A 469 20.28 13.07 32.13
C ASN A 469 19.72 11.86 32.90
N TYR A 470 18.39 11.67 32.87
CA TYR A 470 17.78 10.37 33.20
C TYR A 470 18.04 9.40 32.06
#